data_AF-A0A7C2VRS9-F1
#
_entry.id   AF-A0A7C2VRS9-F1
#
_cell.length_a   1.000
_cell.length_b   1.000
_cell.length_c   1.000
_cell.angle_alpha   90.00
_cell.angle_beta   90.00
_cell.angle_gamma   90.00
#
_symmetry.space_group_name_H-M   'P 1'
#
loop_
_entity.id
_entity.type
_entity.pdbx_description
1 polymer ?
#
loop_
_entity_poly.entity_id
_entity_poly.type
_entity_poly.pdbx_seq_one_letter_code
_entity_poly.pdbx_strand_id
1 'polypeptide(L)'
;MAMERECKLIFRDDTLAPKIFEILSTTSTIGGYNNKGKREWVIEDVYFDTPDLTLERLNCVCRVRKIGKKRYLEFKRRIVDAGYKACYERNRFPINTPLWSQIPIIRERLGKFVDLGDKEIEHVLTVRTNRTEIFWEASFSPSGFLMHLDEVHYTLPTSDVIDTQFEVELKEPPDSVNVDVFREILLNLFGLIPIRRSKLSRCSRLLRRIRGLTAGVPQKVILDMDPGVDDALAILLAMNSPEIEVLAITTVAGNIDAESSARNTRIIMDFLRTQPGKHFSIPIIAQGCAPETSRQDATDVHGPDGLGGISLEWGEPRTPMAERNAVELIGELLTEHPKEVTIIATGPLTNIAQCIRRCPDAMRQVKELVVMGGVFFESGNRTQAAEFNIHADPKSAKVVLEFCRGLETDEIIPLTFVGLDVTRQVRLRREWVHALGDKGNPVALFVRRFAAHYMDFYRKNEGLNGCYLHDPLAVGYVIDPTLCEMERYHVEIETQGEITNGMTIADYRPTQI
;
A
#
# COMPACT_ATOMS: atom_id res chain seq x y z
N MET A 1 -31.80 14.52 12.63
CA MET A 1 -30.58 14.59 13.46
C MET A 1 -29.43 14.82 12.50
N ALA A 2 -28.75 15.96 12.58
CA ALA A 2 -27.56 16.21 11.78
C ALA A 2 -26.49 15.16 12.13
N MET A 3 -25.95 14.48 11.13
CA MET A 3 -24.85 13.53 11.33
C MET A 3 -23.58 14.32 11.68
N GLU A 4 -22.97 14.04 12.83
CA GLU A 4 -21.61 14.48 13.13
C GLU A 4 -20.67 13.99 12.02
N ARG A 5 -19.95 14.92 11.37
CA ARG A 5 -18.91 14.58 10.40
C ARG A 5 -17.59 14.39 11.16
N GLU A 6 -17.03 13.21 11.06
CA GLU A 6 -15.73 12.86 11.66
C GLU A 6 -14.69 12.63 10.57
N CYS A 7 -13.52 13.23 10.71
CA CYS A 7 -12.37 12.99 9.84
C CYS A 7 -11.16 12.61 10.68
N LYS A 8 -10.39 11.60 10.23
CA LYS A 8 -9.14 11.18 10.85
C LYS A 8 -7.99 11.43 9.89
N LEU A 9 -6.93 12.04 10.39
CA LEU A 9 -5.70 12.36 9.67
C LEU A 9 -4.51 11.70 10.38
N ILE A 10 -3.53 11.23 9.61
CA ILE A 10 -2.27 10.66 10.14
C ILE A 10 -1.07 11.40 9.54
N PHE A 11 -0.01 11.53 10.33
CA PHE A 11 1.28 12.10 9.90
C PHE A 11 2.05 11.13 8.99
N ARG A 12 2.63 11.68 7.92
CA ARG A 12 3.37 10.93 6.90
C ARG A 12 4.83 10.65 7.27
N ASP A 13 5.38 11.48 8.18
CA ASP A 13 6.77 11.48 8.62
C ASP A 13 6.83 11.46 10.15
N ASP A 14 7.30 10.35 10.71
CA ASP A 14 7.49 10.04 12.12
C ASP A 14 8.61 10.85 12.80
N THR A 15 9.54 11.42 12.02
CA THR A 15 10.61 12.28 12.53
C THR A 15 10.18 13.74 12.70
N LEU A 16 9.26 14.21 11.85
CA LEU A 16 8.68 15.56 11.92
C LEU A 16 7.38 15.61 12.72
N ALA A 17 6.66 14.49 12.84
CA ALA A 17 5.40 14.41 13.56
C ALA A 17 5.44 14.96 15.00
N PRO A 18 6.46 14.68 15.85
CA PRO A 18 6.52 15.24 17.19
C PRO A 18 6.58 16.77 17.20
N LYS A 19 7.39 17.35 16.30
CA LYS A 19 7.55 18.81 16.17
C LYS A 19 6.26 19.47 15.66
N ILE A 20 5.58 18.84 14.71
CA ILE A 20 4.34 19.37 14.17
C ILE A 20 3.20 19.21 15.18
N PHE A 21 3.12 18.09 15.91
CA PHE A 21 2.20 17.91 17.03
C PHE A 21 2.38 18.99 18.08
N GLU A 22 3.63 19.29 18.46
CA GLU A 22 3.95 20.40 19.37
C GLU A 22 3.39 21.72 18.82
N ILE A 23 3.70 22.07 17.57
CA ILE A 23 3.18 23.27 16.89
C ILE A 23 1.64 23.32 16.94
N LEU A 24 0.95 22.25 16.54
CA LEU A 24 -0.52 22.20 16.54
C LEU A 24 -1.10 22.35 17.95
N SER A 25 -0.41 21.81 18.97
CA SER A 25 -0.86 21.85 20.35
C SER A 25 -0.64 23.20 21.06
N THR A 26 0.31 24.00 20.59
CA THR A 26 0.69 25.28 21.22
C THR A 26 0.30 26.51 20.43
N THR A 27 -0.08 26.38 19.16
CA THR A 27 -0.37 27.54 18.30
C THR A 27 -1.69 28.20 18.66
N SER A 28 -1.69 29.54 18.77
CA SER A 28 -2.91 30.33 19.06
C SER A 28 -3.82 30.53 17.85
N THR A 29 -3.26 30.51 16.62
CA THR A 29 -3.98 30.79 15.36
C THR A 29 -3.46 29.92 14.21
N ILE A 30 -4.33 29.21 13.48
CA ILE A 30 -3.98 28.43 12.27
C ILE A 30 -4.99 28.78 11.18
N GLY A 31 -4.52 29.30 10.03
CA GLY A 31 -5.39 29.59 8.88
C GLY A 31 -6.60 30.48 9.18
N GLY A 32 -6.50 31.41 10.13
CA GLY A 32 -7.60 32.32 10.54
C GLY A 32 -8.55 31.77 11.62
N TYR A 33 -8.36 30.52 12.04
CA TYR A 33 -9.04 29.94 13.20
C TYR A 33 -8.27 30.30 14.48
N ASN A 34 -8.99 30.65 15.54
CA ASN A 34 -8.45 30.93 16.87
C ASN A 34 -8.56 29.69 17.76
N ASN A 35 -7.48 29.39 18.47
CA ASN A 35 -7.40 28.28 19.41
C ASN A 35 -7.86 28.68 20.81
N LYS A 36 -8.81 27.93 21.36
CA LYS A 36 -9.15 27.92 22.80
C LYS A 36 -8.75 26.56 23.36
N GLY A 37 -7.48 26.41 23.70
CA GLY A 37 -6.91 25.11 24.10
C GLY A 37 -7.26 24.73 25.53
N LYS A 38 -7.54 23.44 25.76
CA LYS A 38 -7.50 22.81 27.08
C LYS A 38 -6.65 21.54 26.99
N ARG A 39 -5.58 21.47 27.78
CA ARG A 39 -4.83 20.23 27.94
C ARG A 39 -5.53 19.36 28.98
N GLU A 40 -6.07 18.23 28.55
CA GLU A 40 -6.55 17.17 29.44
C GLU A 40 -5.59 15.99 29.36
N TRP A 41 -4.86 15.72 30.44
CA TRP A 41 -3.99 14.53 30.49
C TRP A 41 -4.85 13.29 30.73
N VAL A 42 -4.90 12.41 29.75
CA VAL A 42 -5.51 11.07 29.89
C VAL A 42 -4.42 10.04 29.62
N ILE A 43 -3.71 9.63 30.68
CA ILE A 43 -2.77 8.51 30.62
C ILE A 43 -3.58 7.23 30.83
N GLU A 44 -3.95 6.56 29.74
CA GLU A 44 -4.52 5.22 29.75
C GLU A 44 -3.39 4.20 29.51
N ASP A 45 -2.81 3.65 30.57
CA ASP A 45 -1.93 2.48 30.44
C ASP A 45 -2.81 1.26 30.15
N VAL A 46 -2.75 0.74 28.92
CA VAL A 46 -3.42 -0.53 28.57
C VAL A 46 -2.37 -1.62 28.48
N TYR A 47 -2.52 -2.64 29.32
CA TYR A 47 -1.64 -3.80 29.42
C TYR A 47 -2.30 -5.01 28.72
N PHE A 48 -1.65 -5.59 27.70
CA PHE A 48 -1.92 -6.93 27.18
C PHE A 48 -0.79 -7.94 27.46
N ASP A 49 -1.08 -9.02 28.19
CA ASP A 49 -0.19 -10.19 28.25
C ASP A 49 -0.33 -10.95 26.93
N THR A 50 0.70 -10.93 26.08
CA THR A 50 1.10 -12.17 25.40
C THR A 50 2.59 -12.24 25.07
N PRO A 51 3.16 -13.46 25.06
CA PRO A 51 4.60 -13.69 24.90
C PRO A 51 5.19 -13.86 23.51
N ASP A 52 4.35 -14.09 22.52
CA ASP A 52 4.71 -14.94 21.38
C ASP A 52 4.21 -14.39 20.04
N LEU A 53 4.05 -13.06 19.92
CA LEU A 53 3.53 -12.40 18.71
C LEU A 53 2.16 -12.97 18.25
N THR A 54 1.42 -13.62 19.16
CA THR A 54 0.11 -14.23 18.89
C THR A 54 -0.94 -13.21 18.47
N LEU A 55 -0.81 -11.93 18.82
CA LEU A 55 -1.80 -10.92 18.44
C LEU A 55 -1.85 -10.67 16.92
N GLU A 56 -0.73 -10.83 16.22
CA GLU A 56 -0.68 -10.78 14.75
C GLU A 56 -1.21 -12.08 14.13
N ARG A 57 -0.84 -13.25 14.68
CA ARG A 57 -1.38 -14.56 14.26
C ARG A 57 -2.87 -14.76 14.57
N LEU A 58 -3.41 -14.03 15.55
CA LEU A 58 -4.83 -14.03 15.92
C LEU A 58 -5.63 -12.85 15.31
N ASN A 59 -5.08 -12.09 14.33
CA ASN A 59 -5.67 -10.87 13.73
C ASN A 59 -6.34 -9.96 14.77
N CYS A 60 -5.69 -9.74 15.90
CA CYS A 60 -6.13 -8.76 16.87
C CYS A 60 -5.45 -7.43 16.58
N VAL A 61 -6.17 -6.51 15.95
CA VAL A 61 -5.82 -5.08 15.97
C VAL A 61 -6.52 -4.47 17.18
N CYS A 62 -5.77 -4.16 18.24
CA CYS A 62 -6.35 -3.48 19.38
C CYS A 62 -6.42 -1.98 19.11
N ARG A 63 -7.65 -1.45 19.00
CA ARG A 63 -7.95 -0.03 19.07
C ARG A 63 -9.08 0.13 20.05
N VAL A 64 -8.84 0.85 21.13
CA VAL A 64 -9.88 1.13 22.11
C VAL A 64 -10.16 2.62 22.16
N ARG A 65 -11.43 2.94 21.92
CA ARG A 65 -12.16 4.09 22.48
C ARG A 65 -13.55 3.56 22.83
N LYS A 66 -14.07 3.85 24.04
CA LYS A 66 -15.39 4.49 24.23
C LYS A 66 -15.76 4.78 25.71
N ILE A 67 -15.87 6.09 26.00
CA ILE A 67 -16.97 6.91 26.56
C ILE A 67 -17.81 6.41 27.76
N GLY A 68 -17.58 7.06 28.91
CA GLY A 68 -18.55 7.50 29.94
C GLY A 68 -19.28 6.42 30.76
N LYS A 69 -19.99 6.68 31.86
CA LYS A 69 -19.97 7.71 32.93
C LYS A 69 -20.30 6.92 34.20
N LYS A 70 -19.31 6.54 35.01
CA LYS A 70 -19.41 6.27 36.47
C LYS A 70 -18.07 5.70 36.96
N ARG A 71 -17.59 6.32 38.05
CA ARG A 71 -16.51 5.85 38.93
C ARG A 71 -16.93 4.46 39.43
N TYR A 72 -16.11 3.41 39.45
CA TYR A 72 -14.89 3.25 40.25
C TYR A 72 -13.87 2.28 39.64
N LEU A 73 -12.61 2.44 40.07
CA LEU A 73 -11.50 1.49 39.99
C LEU A 73 -11.78 0.19 40.76
N GLU A 74 -11.14 -0.92 40.35
CA GLU A 74 -10.39 -1.94 41.16
C GLU A 74 -10.13 -3.21 40.31
N PHE A 75 -9.10 -4.09 40.45
CA PHE A 75 -8.18 -4.41 41.55
C PHE A 75 -7.06 -5.42 41.16
N LYS A 76 -5.97 -5.39 41.95
CA LYS A 76 -5.18 -6.49 42.60
C LYS A 76 -4.68 -7.73 41.81
N ARG A 77 -3.37 -7.97 42.02
CA ARG A 77 -2.67 -9.27 41.95
C ARG A 77 -3.28 -10.27 42.92
N ARG A 78 -3.71 -11.44 42.43
CA ARG A 78 -4.11 -12.61 43.24
C ARG A 78 -2.91 -13.56 43.34
N ILE A 79 -2.37 -13.72 44.54
CA ILE A 79 -1.55 -14.88 44.91
C ILE A 79 -2.51 -15.87 45.58
N VAL A 80 -2.59 -17.10 45.07
CA VAL A 80 -3.28 -18.21 45.73
C VAL A 80 -2.25 -18.94 46.61
N ASP A 81 -2.68 -19.30 47.82
CA ASP A 81 -1.93 -19.56 49.04
C ASP A 81 -0.66 -20.44 49.01
N ALA A 82 0.32 -20.01 49.82
CA ALA A 82 0.81 -20.83 50.94
C ALA A 82 1.25 -19.91 52.09
N GLY A 83 0.27 -19.40 52.84
CA GLY A 83 0.40 -18.94 54.23
C GLY A 83 1.44 -17.87 54.54
N TYR A 84 0.99 -16.66 54.88
CA TYR A 84 1.19 -15.99 56.18
C TYR A 84 0.76 -14.51 56.10
N LYS A 85 0.29 -14.02 57.24
CA LYS A 85 -0.51 -12.81 57.48
C LYS A 85 0.18 -11.48 57.10
N ALA A 86 -0.64 -10.55 56.65
CA ALA A 86 -0.34 -9.14 56.47
C ALA A 86 -0.06 -8.40 57.80
N CYS A 87 0.77 -7.36 57.75
CA CYS A 87 0.66 -6.15 58.57
C CYS A 87 1.21 -4.93 57.81
N TYR A 88 0.50 -3.81 57.90
CA TYR A 88 0.82 -2.48 57.34
C TYR A 88 1.96 -1.79 58.11
N GLU A 89 2.69 -0.84 57.50
CA GLU A 89 2.53 0.62 57.75
C GLU A 89 3.53 1.54 57.01
N ARG A 90 3.09 2.80 56.87
CA ARG A 90 3.69 3.96 56.17
C ARG A 90 4.98 4.49 56.82
N ASN A 91 5.91 5.03 56.04
CA ASN A 91 6.18 6.49 55.95
C ASN A 91 7.42 6.86 55.11
N ARG A 92 7.37 8.12 54.63
CA ARG A 92 8.19 8.84 53.63
C ARG A 92 9.63 9.16 54.08
N PHE A 93 10.57 9.34 53.12
CA PHE A 93 11.58 10.42 53.08
C PHE A 93 12.15 10.64 51.64
N PRO A 94 12.69 11.83 51.31
CA PRO A 94 12.91 12.32 49.94
C PRO A 94 14.23 11.85 49.31
N ILE A 95 14.27 11.78 47.97
CA ILE A 95 15.42 11.33 47.18
C ILE A 95 16.21 12.55 46.67
N ASN A 96 17.50 12.61 47.02
CA ASN A 96 18.52 13.25 46.18
C ASN A 96 19.14 12.13 45.29
N THR A 97 19.16 12.37 43.99
CA THR A 97 19.50 11.50 42.83
C THR A 97 20.97 10.99 42.79
N PRO A 98 21.42 10.15 41.83
CA PRO A 98 20.74 9.30 40.82
C PRO A 98 21.28 7.84 40.69
N LEU A 99 20.43 6.90 40.27
CA LEU A 99 20.72 5.46 40.24
C LEU A 99 21.29 4.96 38.88
N TRP A 100 22.51 5.35 38.50
CA TRP A 100 23.29 4.60 37.48
C TRP A 100 23.98 3.36 38.07
N SER A 101 23.67 2.98 39.31
CA SER A 101 24.28 1.84 40.00
C SER A 101 23.61 0.48 39.72
N GLN A 102 22.64 0.40 38.80
CA GLN A 102 22.03 -0.85 38.35
C GLN A 102 21.65 -0.61 36.88
N ILE A 103 22.12 -1.32 35.85
CA ILE A 103 22.09 -2.78 35.68
C ILE A 103 23.12 -3.17 34.58
N PRO A 104 24.11 -4.02 34.89
CA PRO A 104 25.08 -4.61 33.93
C PRO A 104 24.60 -5.83 33.11
N ILE A 105 23.31 -6.21 33.16
CA ILE A 105 22.81 -7.52 32.68
C ILE A 105 22.05 -7.38 31.34
N ILE A 106 22.65 -6.69 30.38
CA ILE A 106 22.21 -6.72 28.95
C ILE A 106 23.18 -7.56 28.12
N ARG A 107 24.39 -7.80 28.64
CA ARG A 107 25.51 -8.43 27.92
C ARG A 107 25.37 -9.95 27.71
N GLU A 108 24.46 -10.63 28.42
CA GLU A 108 24.29 -12.09 28.36
C GLU A 108 23.06 -12.55 27.53
N ARG A 109 22.08 -11.67 27.29
CA ARG A 109 20.88 -12.00 26.47
C ARG A 109 21.07 -11.73 24.96
N LEU A 110 22.31 -11.48 24.57
CA LEU A 110 22.89 -11.75 23.24
C LEU A 110 23.05 -13.26 22.95
N GLY A 111 22.81 -14.13 23.92
CA GLY A 111 22.90 -15.57 23.72
C GLY A 111 21.55 -16.20 23.40
N LYS A 112 21.12 -16.07 22.13
CA LYS A 112 20.25 -17.02 21.43
C LYS A 112 18.74 -16.94 21.81
N PHE A 113 17.77 -16.69 20.90
CA PHE A 113 17.62 -17.34 19.59
C PHE A 113 18.19 -18.78 19.55
N VAL A 114 18.02 -19.43 20.72
CA VAL A 114 18.12 -20.83 21.14
C VAL A 114 16.83 -21.07 21.88
N ASP A 115 16.36 -22.30 21.74
CA ASP A 115 15.43 -23.04 22.58
C ASP A 115 14.78 -22.30 23.76
N LEU A 116 13.47 -22.07 23.63
CA LEU A 116 12.58 -21.68 24.72
C LEU A 116 11.93 -22.96 25.27
N GLY A 117 12.59 -23.57 26.24
CA GLY A 117 11.99 -24.59 27.11
C GLY A 117 10.93 -24.02 28.06
N ASP A 118 10.36 -24.88 28.91
CA ASP A 118 9.22 -24.60 29.81
C ASP A 118 9.43 -23.40 30.76
N LYS A 119 9.08 -22.18 30.33
CA LYS A 119 8.85 -21.03 31.23
C LYS A 119 7.75 -20.11 30.71
N GLU A 120 6.84 -19.76 31.62
CA GLU A 120 5.81 -18.72 31.46
C GLU A 120 6.45 -17.36 31.18
N ILE A 121 5.85 -16.59 30.28
CA ILE A 121 6.28 -15.24 29.96
C ILE A 121 5.38 -14.25 30.70
N GLU A 122 6.01 -13.22 31.27
CA GLU A 122 5.42 -12.38 32.32
C GLU A 122 5.36 -10.88 31.96
N HIS A 123 5.48 -10.48 30.68
CA HIS A 123 5.42 -9.05 30.32
C HIS A 123 4.73 -8.70 29.00
N VAL A 124 4.23 -7.47 29.03
CA VAL A 124 3.04 -6.96 28.34
C VAL A 124 3.42 -5.76 27.47
N LEU A 125 2.86 -5.67 26.25
CA LEU A 125 2.88 -4.42 25.47
C LEU A 125 2.29 -3.28 26.31
N THR A 126 3.11 -2.26 26.58
CA THR A 126 2.66 -1.05 27.27
C THR A 126 2.39 0.01 26.24
N VAL A 127 1.13 0.48 26.19
CA VAL A 127 0.72 1.62 25.36
C VAL A 127 0.42 2.79 26.27
N ARG A 128 1.06 3.93 26.03
CA ARG A 128 0.76 5.20 26.69
C ARG A 128 0.23 6.18 25.67
N THR A 129 -0.89 6.82 26.00
CA THR A 129 -1.49 7.83 25.12
C THR A 129 -1.48 9.18 25.81
N ASN A 130 -1.09 10.24 25.12
CA ASN A 130 -1.29 11.62 25.53
C ASN A 130 -2.33 12.25 24.59
N ARG A 131 -3.48 12.63 25.14
CA ARG A 131 -4.54 13.29 24.37
C ARG A 131 -4.54 14.79 24.65
N THR A 132 -4.70 15.61 23.62
CA THR A 132 -4.94 17.05 23.75
C THR A 132 -6.21 17.43 23.01
N GLU A 133 -7.09 18.18 23.66
CA GLU A 133 -8.32 18.69 23.04
C GLU A 133 -8.16 20.16 22.68
N ILE A 134 -8.42 20.48 21.43
CA ILE A 134 -8.22 21.83 20.92
C ILE A 134 -9.47 22.26 20.19
N PHE A 135 -10.12 23.30 20.73
CA PHE A 135 -11.27 23.91 20.09
C PHE A 135 -10.81 25.09 19.24
N TRP A 136 -11.10 25.01 17.94
CA TRP A 136 -10.75 26.05 16.98
C TRP A 136 -12.01 26.70 16.44
N GLU A 137 -12.09 28.02 16.58
CA GLU A 137 -13.23 28.83 16.15
C GLU A 137 -12.77 29.84 15.10
N ALA A 138 -13.52 29.96 14.00
CA ALA A 138 -13.19 30.96 12.99
C ALA A 138 -13.38 32.38 13.56
N SER A 139 -12.40 33.26 13.37
CA SER A 139 -12.45 34.64 13.91
C SER A 139 -13.65 35.47 13.44
N PHE A 140 -14.25 35.08 12.31
CA PHE A 140 -15.30 35.84 11.61
C PHE A 140 -16.67 35.16 11.62
N SER A 141 -16.82 33.99 12.27
CA SER A 141 -18.07 33.22 12.32
C SER A 141 -18.12 32.34 13.57
N PRO A 142 -19.27 32.20 14.26
CA PRO A 142 -19.42 31.32 15.44
C PRO A 142 -19.30 29.80 15.12
N SER A 143 -18.88 29.45 13.90
CA SER A 143 -18.58 28.08 13.48
C SER A 143 -17.18 27.66 13.96
N GLY A 144 -17.10 26.55 14.68
CA GLY A 144 -15.84 25.95 15.12
C GLY A 144 -15.86 24.43 15.02
N PHE A 145 -14.71 23.79 15.20
CA PHE A 145 -14.58 22.35 15.27
C PHE A 145 -13.70 21.94 16.46
N LEU A 146 -13.86 20.69 16.88
CA LEU A 146 -13.05 20.11 17.92
C LEU A 146 -11.99 19.21 17.28
N MET A 147 -10.74 19.48 17.59
CA MET A 147 -9.61 18.64 17.19
C MET A 147 -9.09 17.89 18.42
N HIS A 148 -8.99 16.58 18.30
CA HIS A 148 -8.27 15.75 19.25
C HIS A 148 -6.93 15.35 18.65
N LEU A 149 -5.85 15.64 19.38
CA LEU A 149 -4.52 15.22 19.03
C LEU A 149 -4.10 14.13 20.01
N ASP A 150 -3.84 12.93 19.50
CA ASP A 150 -3.36 11.79 20.28
C ASP A 150 -1.90 11.51 19.91
N GLU A 151 -1.01 11.50 20.91
CA GLU A 151 0.34 10.96 20.81
C GLU A 151 0.35 9.61 21.51
N VAL A 152 0.83 8.57 20.83
CA VAL A 152 0.80 7.20 21.31
C VAL A 152 2.22 6.65 21.31
N HIS A 153 2.70 6.32 22.51
CA HIS A 153 3.96 5.63 22.70
C HIS A 153 3.70 4.14 22.91
N TYR A 154 4.49 3.31 22.24
CA TYR A 154 4.54 1.89 22.53
C TYR A 154 5.98 1.40 22.67
N THR A 155 6.16 0.43 23.56
CA THR A 155 7.45 -0.22 23.80
C THR A 155 7.29 -1.71 23.54
N LEU A 156 8.07 -2.24 22.60
CA LEU A 156 8.06 -3.66 22.26
C LEU A 156 8.94 -4.46 23.22
N PRO A 157 8.66 -5.75 23.46
CA PRO A 157 9.39 -6.60 24.42
C PRO A 157 10.91 -6.73 24.21
N THR A 158 11.43 -6.29 23.06
CA THR A 158 12.85 -6.39 22.67
C THR A 158 13.47 -5.04 22.28
N SER A 159 12.77 -3.92 22.48
CA SER A 159 13.20 -2.59 22.05
C SER A 159 13.31 -1.63 23.23
N ASP A 160 14.49 -1.05 23.43
CA ASP A 160 14.68 0.11 24.29
C ASP A 160 14.19 1.41 23.62
N VAL A 161 13.83 1.35 22.33
CA VAL A 161 13.29 2.47 21.56
C VAL A 161 11.78 2.52 21.75
N ILE A 162 11.32 3.65 22.29
CA ILE A 162 9.90 4.02 22.32
C ILE A 162 9.55 4.48 20.91
N ASP A 163 8.71 3.72 20.22
CA ASP A 163 8.18 4.12 18.93
C ASP A 163 6.89 4.93 19.17
N THR A 164 6.75 6.03 18.43
CA THR A 164 5.75 7.06 18.70
C THR A 164 4.91 7.30 17.46
N GLN A 165 3.59 7.15 17.60
CA GLN A 165 2.62 7.42 16.55
C GLN A 165 1.71 8.57 16.95
N PHE A 166 1.24 9.31 15.94
CA PHE A 166 0.39 10.48 16.12
C PHE A 166 -0.89 10.33 15.31
N GLU A 167 -2.04 10.54 15.95
CA GLU A 167 -3.36 10.51 15.31
C GLU A 167 -4.09 11.83 15.56
N VAL A 168 -4.67 12.41 14.50
CA VAL A 168 -5.47 13.63 14.58
C VAL A 168 -6.90 13.29 14.21
N GLU A 169 -7.83 13.62 15.08
CA GLU A 169 -9.26 13.46 14.84
C GLU A 169 -9.97 14.80 14.88
N LEU A 170 -10.66 15.12 13.77
CA LEU A 170 -11.49 16.30 13.62
C LEU A 170 -12.95 15.89 13.77
N LYS A 171 -13.68 16.58 14.66
CA LYS A 171 -15.12 16.40 14.83
C LYS A 171 -15.86 17.70 14.56
N GLU A 172 -16.86 17.62 13.70
CA GLU A 172 -17.78 18.72 13.44
C GLU A 172 -18.90 18.76 14.50
N PRO A 173 -19.11 19.89 15.20
CA PRO A 173 -20.32 20.09 15.99
C PRO A 173 -21.57 20.10 15.10
N PRO A 174 -22.75 19.71 15.63
CA PRO A 174 -23.97 19.54 14.82
C PRO A 174 -24.46 20.73 13.99
N ASP A 175 -23.89 21.93 14.17
CA ASP A 175 -24.36 23.20 13.59
C ASP A 175 -23.27 24.02 12.86
N SER A 176 -22.14 23.42 12.45
CA SER A 176 -21.07 24.13 11.70
C SER A 176 -20.90 23.64 10.25
N VAL A 177 -20.22 24.43 9.40
CA VAL A 177 -20.15 24.23 7.94
C VAL A 177 -18.71 24.17 7.41
N ASN A 178 -17.69 23.77 8.17
CA ASN A 178 -16.31 24.08 7.75
C ASN A 178 -15.18 23.11 8.17
N VAL A 179 -15.47 21.86 8.56
CA VAL A 179 -14.39 20.87 8.81
C VAL A 179 -13.58 20.55 7.55
N ASP A 180 -14.19 20.58 6.37
CA ASP A 180 -13.51 20.29 5.10
C ASP A 180 -12.43 21.33 4.78
N VAL A 181 -12.71 22.63 4.99
CA VAL A 181 -11.74 23.70 4.72
C VAL A 181 -10.54 23.61 5.67
N PHE A 182 -10.78 23.38 6.97
CA PHE A 182 -9.67 23.21 7.91
C PHE A 182 -8.87 21.93 7.65
N ARG A 183 -9.54 20.84 7.23
CA ARG A 183 -8.87 19.62 6.77
C ARG A 183 -7.91 19.94 5.62
N GLU A 184 -8.38 20.64 4.58
CA GLU A 184 -7.53 21.02 3.44
C GLU A 184 -6.35 21.90 3.87
N ILE A 185 -6.55 22.83 4.81
CA ILE A 185 -5.47 23.64 5.39
C ILE A 185 -4.42 22.74 6.07
N LEU A 186 -4.85 21.77 6.88
CA LEU A 186 -3.93 20.85 7.55
C LEU A 186 -3.21 19.90 6.58
N LEU A 187 -3.90 19.40 5.56
CA LEU A 187 -3.30 18.55 4.51
C LEU A 187 -2.20 19.31 3.76
N ASN A 188 -2.49 20.55 3.35
CA ASN A 188 -1.55 21.37 2.57
C ASN A 188 -0.39 21.91 3.40
N LEU A 189 -0.62 22.33 4.65
CA LEU A 189 0.43 22.90 5.50
C LEU A 189 1.36 21.84 6.10
N PHE A 190 0.82 20.65 6.44
CA PHE A 190 1.54 19.67 7.25
C PHE A 190 1.73 18.31 6.58
N GLY A 191 1.29 18.15 5.33
CA GLY A 191 1.46 16.90 4.57
C GLY A 191 0.77 15.70 5.21
N LEU A 192 -0.32 15.93 5.96
CA LEU A 192 -1.16 14.88 6.53
C LEU A 192 -1.84 14.07 5.41
N ILE A 193 -2.24 12.83 5.72
CA ILE A 193 -3.01 11.99 4.80
C ILE A 193 -4.40 11.74 5.40
N PRO A 194 -5.49 11.95 4.62
CA PRO A 194 -6.82 11.64 5.10
C PRO A 194 -7.05 10.14 5.14
N ILE A 195 -7.58 9.63 6.24
CA ILE A 195 -8.03 8.25 6.32
C ILE A 195 -9.54 8.22 6.41
N ARG A 196 -10.21 7.92 5.28
CA ARG A 196 -11.61 7.51 5.30
C ARG A 196 -11.68 6.04 5.73
N ARG A 197 -12.24 5.76 6.90
CA ARG A 197 -12.64 4.38 7.26
C ARG A 197 -14.16 4.28 7.20
N SER A 198 -14.70 3.86 6.05
CA SER A 198 -16.08 3.38 6.03
C SER A 198 -16.19 2.11 6.90
N LYS A 199 -17.29 1.95 7.64
CA LYS A 199 -17.57 0.75 8.47
C LYS A 199 -17.48 -0.56 7.66
N LEU A 200 -17.64 -0.50 6.34
CA LEU A 200 -17.53 -1.63 5.40
C LEU A 200 -16.12 -2.25 5.37
N SER A 201 -15.06 -1.46 5.59
CA SER A 201 -13.67 -1.94 5.70
C SER A 201 -13.38 -2.83 6.93
N ARG A 202 -14.30 -2.88 7.90
CA ARG A 202 -14.24 -3.82 9.04
C ARG A 202 -14.89 -5.16 8.68
N CYS A 203 -15.94 -5.16 7.86
CA CYS A 203 -16.58 -6.37 7.36
C CYS A 203 -15.70 -7.08 6.31
N SER A 204 -14.96 -6.35 5.48
CA SER A 204 -14.05 -6.96 4.49
C SER A 204 -12.93 -7.78 5.12
N ARG A 205 -12.36 -7.35 6.25
CA ARG A 205 -11.32 -8.11 6.98
C ARG A 205 -11.85 -9.38 7.65
N LEU A 206 -13.09 -9.37 8.14
CA LEU A 206 -13.75 -10.56 8.67
C LEU A 206 -14.09 -11.55 7.55
N LEU A 207 -14.53 -11.05 6.39
CA LEU A 207 -14.75 -11.85 5.18
C LEU A 207 -13.45 -12.44 4.61
N ARG A 208 -12.32 -11.73 4.64
CA ARG A 208 -11.00 -12.28 4.27
C ARG A 208 -10.57 -13.45 5.14
N ARG A 209 -10.87 -13.38 6.44
CA ARG A 209 -10.50 -14.44 7.38
C ARG A 209 -11.36 -15.70 7.22
N ILE A 210 -12.61 -15.52 6.84
CA ILE A 210 -13.50 -16.63 6.48
C ILE A 210 -13.09 -17.20 5.12
N ARG A 211 -12.69 -16.37 4.14
CA ARG A 211 -12.19 -16.81 2.82
C ARG A 211 -10.81 -17.48 2.87
N GLY A 212 -9.91 -17.12 3.78
CA GLY A 212 -8.63 -17.83 3.97
C GLY A 212 -8.80 -19.21 4.63
N LEU A 213 -9.91 -19.44 5.34
CA LEU A 213 -10.28 -20.74 5.92
C LEU A 213 -11.12 -21.61 4.96
N THR A 214 -11.62 -21.01 3.89
CA THR A 214 -12.22 -21.70 2.74
C THR A 214 -11.49 -21.23 1.50
N ALA A 215 -10.26 -21.67 1.28
CA ALA A 215 -9.50 -21.34 0.07
C ALA A 215 -10.42 -21.59 -1.14
N GLY A 216 -10.96 -20.51 -1.69
CA GLY A 216 -11.69 -20.55 -2.94
C GLY A 216 -10.73 -20.95 -4.03
N VAL A 217 -11.26 -21.40 -5.17
CA VAL A 217 -10.45 -21.60 -6.36
C VAL A 217 -9.67 -20.30 -6.64
N PRO A 218 -8.32 -20.34 -6.74
CA PRO A 218 -7.52 -19.15 -7.03
C PRO A 218 -7.99 -18.46 -8.31
N GLN A 219 -7.92 -17.13 -8.35
CA GLN A 219 -8.30 -16.40 -9.57
C GLN A 219 -7.25 -16.61 -10.64
N LYS A 220 -7.67 -17.09 -11.81
CA LYS A 220 -6.80 -17.24 -12.97
C LYS A 220 -6.42 -15.87 -13.52
N VAL A 221 -5.13 -15.61 -13.65
CA VAL A 221 -4.62 -14.33 -14.18
C VAL A 221 -3.64 -14.53 -15.33
N ILE A 222 -3.67 -13.59 -16.26
CA ILE A 222 -2.59 -13.34 -17.23
C ILE A 222 -1.97 -11.99 -16.85
N LEU A 223 -0.65 -11.95 -16.75
CA LEU A 223 0.09 -10.71 -16.54
C LEU A 223 0.64 -10.23 -17.89
N ASP A 224 0.20 -9.07 -18.38
CA ASP A 224 0.71 -8.44 -19.62
C ASP A 224 1.58 -7.23 -19.24
N MET A 225 2.90 -7.39 -19.32
CA MET A 225 3.85 -6.53 -18.61
C MET A 225 5.01 -6.11 -19.51
N ASP A 226 5.77 -5.10 -19.14
CA ASP A 226 7.01 -4.68 -19.83
C ASP A 226 8.20 -4.67 -18.87
N PRO A 227 8.65 -5.86 -18.36
CA PRO A 227 9.24 -5.91 -17.03
C PRO A 227 10.40 -4.97 -16.75
N GLY A 228 10.03 -3.90 -16.05
CA GLY A 228 10.84 -2.97 -15.30
C GLY A 228 11.06 -3.41 -13.85
N VAL A 229 11.61 -2.52 -13.03
CA VAL A 229 11.79 -2.72 -11.58
C VAL A 229 10.46 -2.95 -10.83
N ASP A 230 9.43 -2.16 -11.07
CA ASP A 230 8.09 -2.29 -10.46
C ASP A 230 7.32 -3.51 -10.98
N ASP A 231 7.39 -3.84 -12.27
CA ASP A 231 6.85 -5.10 -12.77
C ASP A 231 7.52 -6.31 -12.10
N ALA A 232 8.83 -6.25 -11.87
CA ALA A 232 9.53 -7.31 -11.16
C ALA A 232 9.00 -7.47 -9.73
N LEU A 233 8.70 -6.37 -9.04
CA LEU A 233 8.03 -6.41 -7.73
C LEU A 233 6.61 -7.00 -7.84
N ALA A 234 5.89 -6.71 -8.91
CA ALA A 234 4.55 -7.21 -9.16
C ALA A 234 4.54 -8.72 -9.46
N ILE A 235 5.50 -9.22 -10.25
CA ILE A 235 5.73 -10.65 -10.48
C ILE A 235 6.08 -11.35 -9.17
N LEU A 236 6.98 -10.77 -8.37
CA LEU A 236 7.34 -11.33 -7.05
C LEU A 236 6.11 -11.42 -6.13
N LEU A 237 5.23 -10.41 -6.13
CA LEU A 237 3.97 -10.43 -5.38
C LEU A 237 3.01 -11.50 -5.92
N ALA A 238 2.77 -11.50 -7.23
CA ALA A 238 1.83 -12.40 -7.90
C ALA A 238 2.20 -13.88 -7.68
N MET A 239 3.46 -14.24 -7.93
CA MET A 239 3.95 -15.60 -7.77
C MET A 239 4.05 -16.04 -6.30
N ASN A 240 3.81 -15.16 -5.34
CA ASN A 240 3.77 -15.46 -3.89
C ASN A 240 2.37 -15.40 -3.30
N SER A 241 1.35 -15.11 -4.11
CA SER A 241 -0.02 -14.96 -3.67
C SER A 241 -0.80 -16.27 -3.88
N PRO A 242 -1.37 -16.89 -2.82
CA PRO A 242 -2.26 -18.03 -2.98
C PRO A 242 -3.64 -17.66 -3.53
N GLU A 243 -4.00 -16.37 -3.56
CA GLU A 243 -5.29 -15.89 -4.04
C GLU A 243 -5.41 -15.91 -5.57
N ILE A 244 -4.28 -15.98 -6.29
CA ILE A 244 -4.23 -15.97 -7.76
C ILE A 244 -3.40 -17.12 -8.31
N GLU A 245 -3.80 -17.61 -9.48
CA GLU A 245 -3.08 -18.58 -10.29
C GLU A 245 -2.60 -17.87 -11.56
N VAL A 246 -1.28 -17.66 -11.68
CA VAL A 246 -0.70 -17.04 -12.88
C VAL A 246 -0.59 -18.08 -13.98
N LEU A 247 -1.42 -17.97 -15.01
CA LEU A 247 -1.41 -18.87 -16.17
C LEU A 247 -0.27 -18.52 -17.13
N ALA A 248 -0.10 -17.23 -17.40
CA ALA A 248 0.89 -16.71 -18.33
C ALA A 248 1.41 -15.34 -17.91
N ILE A 249 2.63 -15.05 -18.35
CA ILE A 249 3.24 -13.72 -18.35
C ILE A 249 3.58 -13.39 -19.80
N THR A 250 2.84 -12.46 -20.38
CA THR A 250 3.13 -11.91 -21.70
C THR A 250 3.94 -10.64 -21.57
N THR A 251 4.94 -10.46 -22.44
CA THR A 251 5.74 -9.23 -22.44
C THR A 251 5.38 -8.29 -23.57
N VAL A 252 5.47 -6.98 -23.33
CA VAL A 252 5.29 -5.93 -24.33
C VAL A 252 6.49 -4.99 -24.29
N ALA A 253 6.74 -4.26 -25.39
CA ALA A 253 7.75 -3.21 -25.36
C ALA A 253 7.18 -1.95 -24.70
N GLY A 254 7.94 -1.36 -23.78
CA GLY A 254 7.59 -0.18 -23.01
C GLY A 254 8.84 0.35 -22.31
N ASN A 255 9.07 -0.03 -21.06
CA ASN A 255 10.28 0.31 -20.30
C ASN A 255 11.58 -0.02 -21.06
N ILE A 256 11.58 -1.17 -21.76
CA ILE A 256 12.60 -1.61 -22.71
C ILE A 256 11.90 -2.38 -23.87
N ASP A 257 12.64 -2.85 -24.88
CA ASP A 257 12.05 -3.70 -25.93
C ASP A 257 11.49 -5.01 -25.39
N ALA A 258 10.51 -5.56 -26.11
CA ALA A 258 9.78 -6.77 -25.72
C ALA A 258 10.69 -8.01 -25.52
N GLU A 259 11.81 -8.10 -26.27
CA GLU A 259 12.78 -9.19 -26.13
C GLU A 259 13.55 -9.07 -24.81
N SER A 260 14.05 -7.88 -24.49
CA SER A 260 14.70 -7.59 -23.21
C SER A 260 13.73 -7.74 -22.04
N SER A 261 12.48 -7.30 -22.19
CA SER A 261 11.38 -7.53 -21.24
C SER A 261 11.16 -9.03 -21.01
N ALA A 262 11.09 -9.84 -22.07
CA ALA A 262 10.96 -11.30 -21.96
C ALA A 262 12.15 -11.94 -21.24
N ARG A 263 13.36 -11.48 -21.55
CA ARG A 263 14.58 -11.90 -20.86
C ARG A 263 14.50 -11.57 -19.35
N ASN A 264 14.11 -10.36 -18.99
CA ASN A 264 13.96 -9.93 -17.60
C ASN A 264 12.93 -10.78 -16.84
N THR A 265 11.78 -11.10 -17.45
CA THR A 265 10.80 -12.03 -16.89
C THR A 265 11.43 -13.39 -16.58
N ARG A 266 12.19 -13.95 -17.52
CA ARG A 266 12.85 -15.26 -17.35
C ARG A 266 13.88 -15.24 -16.22
N ILE A 267 14.59 -14.12 -16.03
CA ILE A 267 15.53 -13.91 -14.90
C ILE A 267 14.81 -13.93 -13.56
N ILE A 268 13.70 -13.20 -13.44
CA ILE A 268 12.90 -13.15 -12.21
C ILE A 268 12.35 -14.53 -11.87
N MET A 269 11.91 -15.28 -12.90
CA MET A 269 11.43 -16.65 -12.73
C MET A 269 12.54 -17.62 -12.34
N ASP A 270 13.73 -17.52 -12.93
CA ASP A 270 14.90 -18.29 -12.50
C ASP A 270 15.23 -18.03 -11.03
N PHE A 271 15.26 -16.76 -10.63
CA PHE A 271 15.47 -16.38 -9.24
C PHE A 271 14.44 -17.03 -8.31
N LEU A 272 13.15 -16.91 -8.63
CA LEU A 272 12.06 -17.48 -7.83
C LEU A 272 12.17 -19.01 -7.68
N ARG A 273 12.64 -19.71 -8.72
CA ARG A 273 12.86 -21.17 -8.67
C ARG A 273 13.99 -21.60 -7.74
N THR A 274 14.94 -20.71 -7.43
CA THR A 274 16.00 -21.01 -6.46
C THR A 274 15.54 -20.87 -5.01
N GLN A 275 14.34 -20.31 -4.78
CA GLN A 275 13.85 -20.04 -3.43
C GLN A 275 13.29 -21.31 -2.77
N PRO A 276 13.73 -21.66 -1.55
CA PRO A 276 13.30 -22.88 -0.88
C PRO A 276 11.82 -22.82 -0.49
N GLY A 277 11.15 -23.98 -0.51
CA GLY A 277 9.77 -24.13 -0.01
C GLY A 277 8.68 -23.59 -0.92
N LYS A 278 9.00 -23.15 -2.14
CA LYS A 278 8.02 -22.70 -3.12
C LYS A 278 7.75 -23.77 -4.17
N HIS A 279 6.51 -24.26 -4.18
CA HIS A 279 5.95 -25.08 -5.24
C HIS A 279 4.85 -24.28 -5.96
N PHE A 280 5.23 -23.49 -6.95
CA PHE A 280 4.28 -22.86 -7.88
C PHE A 280 4.53 -23.42 -9.28
N SER A 281 3.47 -23.54 -10.08
CA SER A 281 3.59 -23.82 -11.50
C SER A 281 4.25 -22.63 -12.19
N ILE A 282 5.24 -22.89 -13.05
CA ILE A 282 5.87 -21.83 -13.84
C ILE A 282 4.85 -21.39 -14.89
N PRO A 283 4.46 -20.11 -14.93
CA PRO A 283 3.56 -19.60 -15.95
C PRO A 283 4.22 -19.68 -17.33
N ILE A 284 3.40 -19.76 -18.37
CA ILE A 284 3.88 -19.68 -19.75
C ILE A 284 4.39 -18.25 -20.00
N ILE A 285 5.63 -18.09 -20.43
CA ILE A 285 6.20 -16.78 -20.77
C ILE A 285 6.19 -16.62 -22.29
N ALA A 286 5.53 -15.59 -22.81
CA ALA A 286 5.49 -15.33 -24.25
C ALA A 286 5.88 -13.88 -24.57
N GLN A 287 6.72 -13.72 -25.58
CA GLN A 287 7.08 -12.41 -26.09
C GLN A 287 5.94 -11.81 -26.90
N GLY A 288 5.67 -10.53 -26.69
CA GLY A 288 4.65 -9.79 -27.42
C GLY A 288 5.21 -8.73 -28.36
N CYS A 289 4.39 -7.73 -28.59
CA CYS A 289 4.56 -6.75 -29.65
C CYS A 289 5.33 -5.51 -29.18
N ALA A 290 5.79 -4.72 -30.16
CA ALA A 290 6.19 -3.34 -29.93
C ALA A 290 5.01 -2.39 -30.21
N PRO A 291 4.89 -1.25 -29.50
CA PRO A 291 3.90 -0.22 -29.77
C PRO A 291 3.86 0.22 -31.23
N GLU A 292 2.68 0.65 -31.69
CA GLU A 292 2.49 1.17 -33.05
C GLU A 292 3.07 2.59 -33.25
N THR A 293 3.43 3.26 -32.15
CA THR A 293 4.04 4.59 -32.17
C THR A 293 5.57 4.51 -32.11
N SER A 294 6.26 5.66 -32.13
CA SER A 294 7.72 5.70 -31.97
C SER A 294 8.15 5.00 -30.68
N ARG A 295 9.15 4.12 -30.76
CA ARG A 295 9.73 3.43 -29.59
C ARG A 295 10.02 4.42 -28.47
N GLN A 296 9.28 4.25 -27.37
CA GLN A 296 9.61 4.86 -26.08
C GLN A 296 10.45 3.84 -25.31
N ASP A 297 11.35 4.32 -24.47
CA ASP A 297 11.95 3.54 -23.40
C ASP A 297 12.04 4.39 -22.13
N ALA A 298 12.22 3.71 -21.00
CA ALA A 298 12.38 4.32 -19.67
C ALA A 298 13.69 3.83 -19.02
N THR A 299 14.74 3.64 -19.81
CA THR A 299 16.04 3.12 -19.32
C THR A 299 16.71 4.08 -18.33
N ASP A 300 16.38 5.37 -18.37
CA ASP A 300 16.78 6.36 -17.38
C ASP A 300 16.17 6.08 -15.98
N VAL A 301 14.96 5.52 -15.95
CA VAL A 301 14.21 5.18 -14.74
C VAL A 301 14.49 3.75 -14.27
N HIS A 302 14.46 2.76 -15.18
CA HIS A 302 14.56 1.32 -14.84
C HIS A 302 15.99 0.76 -15.00
N GLY A 303 16.94 1.57 -15.45
CA GLY A 303 18.32 1.16 -15.68
C GLY A 303 18.58 0.71 -17.12
N PRO A 304 19.86 0.50 -17.49
CA PRO A 304 20.28 0.29 -18.88
C PRO A 304 19.75 -1.00 -19.51
N ASP A 305 19.33 -1.97 -18.71
CA ASP A 305 18.76 -3.25 -19.11
C ASP A 305 17.26 -3.37 -18.75
N GLY A 306 16.65 -2.30 -18.26
CA GLY A 306 15.28 -2.30 -17.74
C GLY A 306 15.12 -2.98 -16.37
N LEU A 307 16.18 -3.49 -15.74
CA LEU A 307 16.09 -4.21 -14.45
C LEU A 307 17.23 -3.83 -13.49
N GLY A 308 17.56 -2.54 -13.44
CA GLY A 308 18.55 -1.97 -12.51
C GLY A 308 19.98 -2.46 -12.73
N GLY A 309 20.29 -3.01 -13.90
CA GLY A 309 21.59 -3.56 -14.29
C GLY A 309 21.79 -5.05 -14.00
N ILE A 310 20.82 -5.72 -13.37
CA ILE A 310 21.00 -7.12 -12.94
C ILE A 310 21.02 -8.13 -14.10
N SER A 311 20.35 -7.83 -15.20
CA SER A 311 20.27 -8.69 -16.40
C SER A 311 21.63 -8.84 -17.09
N LEU A 312 22.46 -7.79 -16.97
CA LEU A 312 23.84 -7.77 -17.49
C LEU A 312 24.76 -8.74 -16.73
N GLU A 313 24.44 -9.07 -15.47
CA GLU A 313 25.25 -9.92 -14.60
C GLU A 313 24.72 -11.36 -14.48
N TRP A 314 23.52 -11.65 -14.97
CA TRP A 314 22.83 -12.92 -14.71
C TRP A 314 23.31 -14.10 -15.57
N GLY A 315 23.80 -13.82 -16.78
CA GLY A 315 24.00 -14.86 -17.81
C GLY A 315 22.71 -15.27 -18.51
N GLU A 316 22.71 -16.33 -19.32
CA GLU A 316 21.51 -16.75 -20.07
C GLU A 316 20.46 -17.40 -19.15
N PRO A 317 19.20 -16.90 -19.13
CA PRO A 317 18.14 -17.48 -18.32
C PRO A 317 17.79 -18.91 -18.73
N ARG A 318 17.43 -19.75 -17.76
CA ARG A 318 17.10 -21.17 -17.94
C ARG A 318 15.61 -21.41 -18.12
N THR A 319 14.76 -20.56 -17.56
CA THR A 319 13.31 -20.66 -17.73
C THR A 319 12.98 -20.49 -19.22
N PRO A 320 12.24 -21.41 -19.85
CA PRO A 320 11.97 -21.36 -21.28
C PRO A 320 10.99 -20.24 -21.64
N MET A 321 11.06 -19.80 -22.90
CA MET A 321 10.04 -18.97 -23.52
C MET A 321 9.14 -19.85 -24.40
N ALA A 322 7.87 -19.50 -24.50
CA ALA A 322 6.93 -20.15 -25.40
C ALA A 322 7.31 -19.89 -26.86
N GLU A 323 7.02 -20.84 -27.74
CA GLU A 323 7.13 -20.65 -29.20
C GLU A 323 6.04 -19.71 -29.74
N ARG A 324 4.88 -19.69 -29.07
CA ARG A 324 3.74 -18.83 -29.39
C ARG A 324 4.03 -17.40 -28.97
N ASN A 325 3.50 -16.43 -29.73
CA ASN A 325 3.56 -15.03 -29.30
C ASN A 325 2.47 -14.71 -28.27
N ALA A 326 2.60 -13.56 -27.59
CA ALA A 326 1.67 -13.11 -26.56
C ALA A 326 0.20 -13.09 -27.02
N VAL A 327 -0.05 -12.64 -28.26
CA VAL A 327 -1.41 -12.47 -28.79
C VAL A 327 -2.10 -13.82 -28.99
N GLU A 328 -1.37 -14.79 -29.53
CA GLU A 328 -1.83 -16.19 -29.68
C GLU A 328 -2.10 -16.81 -28.32
N LEU A 329 -1.15 -16.70 -27.38
CA LEU A 329 -1.28 -17.29 -26.04
C LEU A 329 -2.47 -16.72 -25.26
N ILE A 330 -2.66 -15.39 -25.28
CA ILE A 330 -3.82 -14.76 -24.64
C ILE A 330 -5.12 -15.29 -25.24
N GLY A 331 -5.23 -15.32 -26.57
CA GLY A 331 -6.43 -15.82 -27.25
C GLY A 331 -6.77 -17.27 -26.92
N GLU A 332 -5.76 -18.14 -26.87
CA GLU A 332 -5.91 -19.54 -26.47
C GLU A 332 -6.41 -19.67 -25.03
N LEU A 333 -5.73 -19.03 -24.07
CA LEU A 333 -6.09 -19.12 -22.65
C LEU A 333 -7.49 -18.56 -22.35
N LEU A 334 -7.90 -17.47 -23.02
CA LEU A 334 -9.26 -16.94 -22.88
C LEU A 334 -10.32 -17.87 -23.47
N THR A 335 -9.97 -18.61 -24.53
CA THR A 335 -10.87 -19.62 -25.13
C THR A 335 -10.99 -20.86 -24.26
N GLU A 336 -9.90 -21.29 -23.63
CA GLU A 336 -9.86 -22.44 -22.71
C GLU A 336 -10.55 -22.16 -21.36
N HIS A 337 -10.58 -20.89 -20.94
CA HIS A 337 -11.09 -20.45 -19.64
C HIS A 337 -12.08 -19.28 -19.77
N PRO A 338 -13.21 -19.48 -20.45
CA PRO A 338 -14.12 -18.39 -20.75
C PRO A 338 -14.74 -17.80 -19.49
N LYS A 339 -14.69 -16.48 -19.36
CA LYS A 339 -15.18 -15.67 -18.23
C LYS A 339 -14.52 -15.96 -16.88
N GLU A 340 -13.37 -16.66 -16.87
CA GLU A 340 -12.63 -16.99 -15.65
C GLU A 340 -11.34 -16.19 -15.49
N VAL A 341 -10.74 -15.74 -16.59
CA VAL A 341 -9.40 -15.12 -16.60
C VAL A 341 -9.47 -13.61 -16.45
N THR A 342 -8.73 -13.10 -15.47
CA THR A 342 -8.46 -11.66 -15.31
C THR A 342 -7.15 -11.31 -15.97
N ILE A 343 -7.13 -10.28 -16.82
CA ILE A 343 -5.87 -9.77 -17.39
C ILE A 343 -5.42 -8.58 -16.54
N ILE A 344 -4.17 -8.63 -16.07
CA ILE A 344 -3.51 -7.53 -15.37
C ILE A 344 -2.47 -6.97 -16.32
N ALA A 345 -2.75 -5.82 -16.91
CA ALA A 345 -1.85 -5.13 -17.84
C ALA A 345 -1.09 -4.03 -17.11
N THR A 346 0.23 -4.12 -17.07
CA THR A 346 1.11 -3.16 -16.39
C THR A 346 2.11 -2.49 -17.33
N GLY A 347 2.07 -2.85 -18.62
CA GLY A 347 2.75 -2.13 -19.69
C GLY A 347 1.79 -1.49 -20.70
N PRO A 348 2.33 -0.96 -21.82
CA PRO A 348 1.53 -0.45 -22.92
C PRO A 348 0.52 -1.48 -23.45
N LEU A 349 -0.71 -1.04 -23.71
CA LEU A 349 -1.84 -1.92 -24.07
C LEU A 349 -1.80 -2.52 -25.49
N THR A 350 -0.62 -2.57 -26.10
CA THR A 350 -0.43 -3.00 -27.49
C THR A 350 -0.80 -4.46 -27.70
N ASN A 351 -0.38 -5.37 -26.82
CA ASN A 351 -0.75 -6.79 -26.93
C ASN A 351 -2.27 -6.97 -26.85
N ILE A 352 -2.91 -6.30 -25.90
CA ILE A 352 -4.36 -6.36 -25.70
C ILE A 352 -5.12 -5.81 -26.92
N ALA A 353 -4.70 -4.68 -27.47
CA ALA A 353 -5.29 -4.13 -28.68
C ALA A 353 -5.10 -5.05 -29.90
N GLN A 354 -3.95 -5.72 -30.01
CA GLN A 354 -3.72 -6.72 -31.06
C GLN A 354 -4.61 -7.97 -30.85
N CYS A 355 -4.81 -8.44 -29.63
CA CYS A 355 -5.78 -9.49 -29.33
C CYS A 355 -7.20 -9.07 -29.75
N ILE A 356 -7.64 -7.86 -29.43
CA ILE A 356 -8.95 -7.36 -29.83
C ILE A 356 -9.12 -7.38 -31.36
N ARG A 357 -8.08 -6.99 -32.11
CA ARG A 357 -8.13 -6.97 -33.57
C ARG A 357 -8.08 -8.36 -34.21
N ARG A 358 -7.32 -9.30 -33.63
CA ARG A 358 -7.06 -10.62 -34.23
C ARG A 358 -7.99 -11.73 -33.71
N CYS A 359 -8.38 -11.67 -32.45
CA CYS A 359 -9.22 -12.66 -31.77
C CYS A 359 -10.29 -11.98 -30.88
N PRO A 360 -11.16 -11.11 -31.44
CA PRO A 360 -12.16 -10.37 -30.67
C PRO A 360 -13.09 -11.28 -29.85
N ASP A 361 -13.48 -12.44 -30.41
CA ASP A 361 -14.37 -13.38 -29.73
C ASP A 361 -13.75 -13.96 -28.45
N ALA A 362 -12.44 -14.24 -28.47
CA ALA A 362 -11.69 -14.68 -27.29
C ALA A 362 -11.56 -13.53 -26.28
N MET A 363 -11.25 -12.31 -26.73
CA MET A 363 -11.17 -11.14 -25.85
C MET A 363 -12.49 -10.82 -25.16
N ARG A 364 -13.65 -11.10 -25.77
CA ARG A 364 -14.95 -11.00 -25.09
C ARG A 364 -15.09 -11.98 -23.94
N GLN A 365 -14.32 -13.07 -23.92
CA GLN A 365 -14.35 -14.05 -22.83
C GLN A 365 -13.53 -13.62 -21.60
N VAL A 366 -12.85 -12.47 -21.61
CA VAL A 366 -12.15 -12.01 -20.40
C VAL A 366 -13.14 -11.75 -19.26
N LYS A 367 -12.76 -12.09 -18.02
CA LYS A 367 -13.53 -11.80 -16.82
C LYS A 367 -13.54 -10.30 -16.52
N GLU A 368 -12.33 -9.73 -16.49
CA GLU A 368 -12.08 -8.30 -16.30
C GLU A 368 -10.66 -7.95 -16.76
N LEU A 369 -10.44 -6.69 -17.10
CA LEU A 369 -9.14 -6.12 -17.43
C LEU A 369 -8.78 -5.07 -16.37
N VAL A 370 -7.63 -5.26 -15.72
CA VAL A 370 -7.07 -4.34 -14.73
C VAL A 370 -5.80 -3.75 -15.32
N VAL A 371 -5.76 -2.43 -15.49
CA VAL A 371 -4.68 -1.71 -16.15
C VAL A 371 -3.97 -0.83 -15.13
N MET A 372 -2.67 -1.04 -14.91
CA MET A 372 -1.83 0.01 -14.35
C MET A 372 -1.53 1.00 -15.47
N GLY A 373 -2.16 2.16 -15.38
CA GLY A 373 -1.99 3.19 -16.40
C GLY A 373 -2.97 4.33 -16.23
N GLY A 374 -2.63 5.44 -16.86
CA GLY A 374 -3.42 6.67 -16.82
C GLY A 374 -3.19 7.51 -15.57
N VAL A 375 -3.66 8.73 -15.66
CA VAL A 375 -3.70 9.73 -14.59
C VAL A 375 -4.92 10.62 -14.81
N PHE A 376 -5.74 10.80 -13.79
CA PHE A 376 -7.05 11.45 -13.93
C PHE A 376 -7.14 12.79 -13.20
N PHE A 377 -6.48 12.91 -12.06
CA PHE A 377 -6.63 14.02 -11.11
C PHE A 377 -5.29 14.62 -10.68
N GLU A 378 -4.18 14.11 -11.21
CA GLU A 378 -2.81 14.59 -11.00
C GLU A 378 -2.07 14.83 -12.34
N SER A 379 -0.79 15.18 -12.27
CA SER A 379 0.09 15.27 -13.43
C SER A 379 0.63 13.90 -13.86
N GLY A 380 0.85 13.74 -15.16
CA GLY A 380 1.55 12.57 -15.72
C GLY A 380 2.97 12.39 -15.20
N ASN A 381 3.59 11.25 -15.57
CA ASN A 381 4.99 10.94 -15.30
C ASN A 381 5.84 10.96 -16.57
N ARG A 382 5.25 10.73 -17.76
CA ARG A 382 5.96 10.81 -19.05
C ARG A 382 5.88 12.19 -19.65
N THR A 383 4.68 12.77 -19.68
CA THR A 383 4.47 14.18 -19.97
C THR A 383 3.70 14.82 -18.81
N GLN A 384 3.46 16.13 -18.88
CA GLN A 384 2.61 16.80 -17.89
C GLN A 384 1.19 16.24 -17.86
N ALA A 385 0.69 15.74 -19.00
CA ALA A 385 -0.69 15.30 -19.18
C ALA A 385 -0.87 13.78 -19.22
N ALA A 386 0.20 13.01 -19.48
CA ALA A 386 0.08 11.59 -19.77
C ALA A 386 0.98 10.72 -18.88
N GLU A 387 0.40 9.62 -18.43
CA GLU A 387 1.10 8.50 -17.82
C GLU A 387 1.80 7.66 -18.90
N PHE A 388 2.96 7.10 -18.56
CA PHE A 388 3.87 6.39 -19.46
C PHE A 388 3.22 5.28 -20.31
N ASN A 389 2.52 4.32 -19.71
CA ASN A 389 1.92 3.19 -20.42
C ASN A 389 0.89 3.64 -21.45
N ILE A 390 0.02 4.59 -21.08
CA ILE A 390 -0.97 5.16 -22.01
C ILE A 390 -0.28 6.03 -23.07
N HIS A 391 0.75 6.80 -22.69
CA HIS A 391 1.50 7.64 -23.62
C HIS A 391 2.30 6.83 -24.65
N ALA A 392 2.80 5.65 -24.28
CA ALA A 392 3.58 4.78 -25.14
C ALA A 392 2.74 4.20 -26.29
N ASP A 393 1.47 3.88 -26.05
CA ASP A 393 0.55 3.49 -27.13
C ASP A 393 -0.90 3.99 -26.91
N PRO A 394 -1.14 5.30 -27.13
CA PRO A 394 -2.45 5.91 -26.88
C PRO A 394 -3.54 5.33 -27.78
N LYS A 395 -3.16 4.93 -29.00
CA LYS A 395 -4.08 4.35 -29.98
C LYS A 395 -4.54 2.97 -29.54
N SER A 396 -3.62 2.11 -29.10
CA SER A 396 -3.98 0.81 -28.55
C SER A 396 -4.81 0.96 -27.27
N ALA A 397 -4.45 1.89 -26.39
CA ALA A 397 -5.21 2.15 -25.17
C ALA A 397 -6.65 2.60 -25.48
N LYS A 398 -6.84 3.46 -26.49
CA LYS A 398 -8.16 3.87 -26.98
C LYS A 398 -8.99 2.70 -27.52
N VAL A 399 -8.38 1.83 -28.33
CA VAL A 399 -9.05 0.61 -28.85
C VAL A 399 -9.52 -0.28 -27.71
N VAL A 400 -8.68 -0.50 -26.70
CA VAL A 400 -9.04 -1.31 -25.52
C VAL A 400 -10.21 -0.69 -24.76
N LEU A 401 -10.15 0.60 -24.50
CA LEU A 401 -11.21 1.34 -23.81
C LEU A 401 -12.56 1.26 -24.55
N GLU A 402 -12.55 1.51 -25.87
CA GLU A 402 -13.75 1.46 -26.71
C GLU A 402 -14.34 0.04 -26.78
N PHE A 403 -13.49 -0.98 -26.90
CA PHE A 403 -13.91 -2.37 -26.90
C PHE A 403 -14.55 -2.77 -25.57
N CYS A 404 -13.92 -2.45 -24.44
CA CYS A 404 -14.46 -2.78 -23.12
C CYS A 404 -15.77 -2.04 -22.79
N ARG A 405 -16.00 -0.87 -23.38
CA ARG A 405 -17.26 -0.12 -23.28
C ARG A 405 -18.43 -0.78 -24.01
N GLY A 406 -18.18 -1.79 -24.86
CA GLY A 406 -19.23 -2.55 -25.53
C GLY A 406 -19.97 -1.76 -26.62
N LEU A 407 -19.36 -0.71 -27.21
CA LEU A 407 -20.01 0.16 -28.19
C LEU A 407 -20.55 -0.58 -29.43
N GLU A 408 -19.99 -1.74 -29.75
CA GLU A 408 -20.37 -2.54 -30.93
C GLU A 408 -21.25 -3.76 -30.62
N THR A 409 -21.28 -4.24 -29.37
CA THR A 409 -21.90 -5.54 -29.03
C THR A 409 -22.81 -5.54 -27.79
N ASP A 410 -23.04 -4.38 -27.15
CA ASP A 410 -23.78 -4.18 -25.89
C ASP A 410 -23.23 -4.96 -24.68
N GLU A 411 -22.18 -5.76 -24.86
CA GLU A 411 -21.48 -6.50 -23.82
C GLU A 411 -20.33 -5.67 -23.27
N ILE A 412 -20.48 -5.23 -22.01
CA ILE A 412 -19.45 -4.45 -21.30
C ILE A 412 -18.48 -5.40 -20.62
N ILE A 413 -17.19 -5.19 -20.88
CA ILE A 413 -16.11 -5.86 -20.15
C ILE A 413 -15.66 -4.93 -19.02
N PRO A 414 -15.62 -5.40 -17.76
CA PRO A 414 -15.10 -4.59 -16.66
C PRO A 414 -13.65 -4.17 -16.94
N LEU A 415 -13.43 -2.86 -17.00
CA LEU A 415 -12.13 -2.23 -17.17
C LEU A 415 -11.83 -1.35 -15.96
N THR A 416 -10.74 -1.64 -15.26
CA THR A 416 -10.28 -0.89 -14.09
C THR A 416 -8.94 -0.23 -14.39
N PHE A 417 -8.86 1.09 -14.24
CA PHE A 417 -7.58 1.81 -14.25
C PHE A 417 -7.05 1.97 -12.82
N VAL A 418 -5.80 1.57 -12.62
CA VAL A 418 -5.00 1.76 -11.41
C VAL A 418 -3.96 2.84 -11.73
N GLY A 419 -4.42 4.09 -11.78
CA GLY A 419 -3.65 5.23 -12.28
C GLY A 419 -2.64 5.83 -11.29
N LEU A 420 -1.91 6.85 -11.74
CA LEU A 420 -0.91 7.56 -10.92
C LEU A 420 -1.50 8.18 -9.65
N ASP A 421 -2.75 8.63 -9.71
CA ASP A 421 -3.47 9.27 -8.61
C ASP A 421 -3.58 8.37 -7.36
N VAL A 422 -3.59 7.05 -7.57
CA VAL A 422 -3.67 6.04 -6.50
C VAL A 422 -2.30 5.42 -6.26
N THR A 423 -1.57 5.07 -7.31
CA THR A 423 -0.29 4.35 -7.18
C THR A 423 0.80 5.16 -6.49
N ARG A 424 0.82 6.50 -6.64
CA ARG A 424 1.77 7.38 -5.94
C ARG A 424 1.57 7.44 -4.42
N GLN A 425 0.43 6.95 -3.93
CA GLN A 425 0.15 6.81 -2.50
C GLN A 425 0.80 5.55 -1.91
N VAL A 426 1.20 4.58 -2.74
CA VAL A 426 1.74 3.29 -2.33
C VAL A 426 3.24 3.23 -2.57
N ARG A 427 4.00 3.02 -1.49
CA ARG A 427 5.46 3.22 -1.50
C ARG A 427 6.20 2.05 -0.87
N LEU A 428 7.30 1.65 -1.52
CA LEU A 428 8.30 0.78 -0.93
C LEU A 428 9.43 1.63 -0.37
N ARG A 429 9.62 1.57 0.95
CA ARG A 429 10.71 2.30 1.62
C ARG A 429 12.02 1.53 1.48
N ARG A 430 13.11 2.25 1.19
CA ARG A 430 14.46 1.67 1.10
C ARG A 430 14.83 0.96 2.41
N GLU A 431 14.52 1.56 3.55
CA GLU A 431 14.83 0.99 4.87
C GLU A 431 14.21 -0.41 5.08
N TRP A 432 12.99 -0.66 4.59
CA TRP A 432 12.35 -1.96 4.73
C TRP A 432 13.06 -3.05 3.92
N VAL A 433 13.46 -2.72 2.68
CA VAL A 433 14.23 -3.63 1.83
C VAL A 433 15.59 -3.95 2.47
N HIS A 434 16.27 -2.94 3.01
CA HIS A 434 17.55 -3.13 3.70
C HIS A 434 17.40 -3.96 4.98
N ALA A 435 16.45 -3.63 5.84
CA ALA A 435 16.23 -4.35 7.10
C ALA A 435 15.90 -5.83 6.89
N LEU A 436 15.17 -6.18 5.83
CA LEU A 436 14.90 -7.57 5.47
C LEU A 436 16.13 -8.24 4.83
N GLY A 437 16.85 -7.54 3.97
CA GLY A 437 18.07 -8.04 3.35
C GLY A 437 19.17 -8.34 4.36
N ASP A 438 19.34 -7.46 5.35
CA ASP A 438 20.36 -7.59 6.41
C ASP A 438 20.07 -8.77 7.37
N LYS A 439 18.81 -9.21 7.43
CA LYS A 439 18.38 -10.45 8.10
C LYS A 439 18.61 -11.71 7.23
N GLY A 440 19.23 -11.57 6.07
CA GLY A 440 19.52 -12.67 5.15
C GLY A 440 18.33 -13.13 4.32
N ASN A 441 17.27 -12.32 4.18
CA ASN A 441 16.16 -12.67 3.30
C ASN A 441 16.61 -12.60 1.82
N PRO A 442 16.64 -13.74 1.09
CA PRO A 442 17.17 -13.79 -0.28
C PRO A 442 16.34 -12.96 -1.27
N VAL A 443 15.01 -12.90 -1.11
CA VAL A 443 14.13 -12.06 -1.95
C VAL A 443 14.40 -10.59 -1.71
N ALA A 444 14.55 -10.16 -0.46
CA ALA A 444 14.89 -8.78 -0.15
C ALA A 444 16.28 -8.38 -0.67
N LEU A 445 17.26 -9.29 -0.63
CA LEU A 445 18.57 -9.06 -1.24
C LEU A 445 18.50 -8.91 -2.76
N PHE A 446 17.66 -9.70 -3.43
CA PHE A 446 17.41 -9.58 -4.86
C PHE A 446 16.72 -8.25 -5.21
N VAL A 447 15.65 -7.89 -4.48
CA VAL A 447 14.96 -6.59 -4.58
C VAL A 447 15.92 -5.44 -4.35
N ARG A 448 16.77 -5.51 -3.33
CA ARG A 448 17.79 -4.49 -3.04
C ARG A 448 18.70 -4.23 -4.23
N ARG A 449 19.03 -5.26 -5.02
CA ARG A 449 19.89 -5.14 -6.21
C ARG A 449 19.17 -4.45 -7.36
N PHE A 450 18.05 -5.01 -7.82
CA PHE A 450 17.41 -4.48 -9.04
C PHE A 450 16.67 -3.16 -8.78
N ALA A 451 16.16 -2.90 -7.56
CA ALA A 451 15.42 -1.68 -7.26
C ALA A 451 16.31 -0.48 -6.87
N ALA A 452 17.62 -0.67 -6.68
CA ALA A 452 18.52 0.40 -6.23
C ALA A 452 18.51 1.62 -7.17
N HIS A 453 18.65 1.38 -8.48
CA HIS A 453 18.65 2.43 -9.50
C HIS A 453 17.33 3.22 -9.51
N TYR A 454 16.21 2.49 -9.49
CA TYR A 454 14.86 3.07 -9.46
C TYR A 454 14.60 3.92 -8.20
N MET A 455 15.00 3.42 -7.02
CA MET A 455 14.90 4.21 -5.78
C MET A 455 15.84 5.42 -5.76
N ASP A 456 16.97 5.36 -6.48
CA ASP A 456 17.90 6.48 -6.63
C ASP A 456 17.33 7.56 -7.56
N PHE A 457 16.63 7.15 -8.63
CA PHE A 457 15.86 8.04 -9.49
C PHE A 457 14.82 8.84 -8.69
N TYR A 458 13.97 8.17 -7.91
CA TYR A 458 12.96 8.86 -7.09
C TYR A 458 13.57 9.72 -5.99
N ARG A 459 14.68 9.29 -5.37
CA ARG A 459 15.39 10.13 -4.39
C ARG A 459 15.86 11.43 -5.05
N LYS A 460 16.45 11.35 -6.25
CA LYS A 460 17.02 12.50 -6.96
C LYS A 460 15.94 13.46 -7.48
N ASN A 461 14.85 12.93 -8.05
CA ASN A 461 13.86 13.75 -8.75
C ASN A 461 12.70 14.20 -7.83
N GLU A 462 12.38 13.43 -6.79
CA GLU A 462 11.21 13.67 -5.93
C GLU A 462 11.53 13.71 -4.43
N GLY A 463 12.78 13.47 -4.02
CA GLY A 463 13.16 13.41 -2.61
C GLY A 463 12.63 12.19 -1.85
N LEU A 464 12.09 11.18 -2.55
CA LEU A 464 11.52 9.97 -1.95
C LEU A 464 12.62 8.95 -1.59
N ASN A 465 12.73 8.54 -0.32
CA ASN A 465 13.65 7.48 0.11
C ASN A 465 13.09 6.06 -0.14
N GLY A 466 12.89 5.74 -1.41
CA GLY A 466 12.21 4.52 -1.82
C GLY A 466 11.71 4.66 -3.25
N CYS A 467 10.64 3.94 -3.58
CA CYS A 467 9.97 4.05 -4.87
C CYS A 467 8.46 3.86 -4.73
N TYR A 468 7.71 4.22 -5.78
CA TYR A 468 6.30 3.87 -5.88
C TYR A 468 6.13 2.40 -6.24
N LEU A 469 4.98 1.85 -5.87
CA LEU A 469 4.56 0.50 -6.20
C LEU A 469 3.41 0.60 -7.21
N HIS A 470 3.72 1.05 -8.42
CA HIS A 470 2.77 1.20 -9.52
C HIS A 470 2.10 -0.14 -9.88
N ASP A 471 2.85 -1.05 -10.48
CA ASP A 471 2.35 -2.36 -10.93
C ASP A 471 1.95 -3.30 -9.78
N PRO A 472 2.67 -3.33 -8.64
CA PRO A 472 2.28 -4.16 -7.52
C PRO A 472 0.91 -3.79 -6.95
N LEU A 473 0.45 -2.53 -7.10
CA LEU A 473 -0.89 -2.15 -6.68
C LEU A 473 -1.97 -2.75 -7.60
N ALA A 474 -1.73 -2.87 -8.90
CA ALA A 474 -2.67 -3.52 -9.82
C ALA A 474 -2.84 -5.02 -9.49
N VAL A 475 -1.73 -5.71 -9.22
CA VAL A 475 -1.76 -7.09 -8.72
C VAL A 475 -2.44 -7.16 -7.35
N GLY A 476 -2.09 -6.25 -6.43
CA GLY A 476 -2.68 -6.16 -5.11
C GLY A 476 -4.20 -5.96 -5.13
N TYR A 477 -4.70 -5.15 -6.08
CA TYR A 477 -6.14 -4.93 -6.27
C TYR A 477 -6.86 -6.21 -6.70
N VAL A 478 -6.29 -7.03 -7.59
CA VAL A 478 -6.91 -8.31 -8.00
C VAL A 478 -6.91 -9.32 -6.85
N ILE A 479 -5.82 -9.37 -6.08
CA ILE A 479 -5.72 -10.19 -4.86
C ILE A 479 -6.79 -9.74 -3.85
N ASP A 480 -6.93 -8.43 -3.68
CA ASP A 480 -7.76 -7.83 -2.65
C ASP A 480 -8.32 -6.47 -3.09
N PRO A 481 -9.52 -6.45 -3.68
CA PRO A 481 -10.11 -5.22 -4.21
C PRO A 481 -10.35 -4.14 -3.15
N THR A 482 -10.35 -4.50 -1.86
CA THR A 482 -10.59 -3.54 -0.78
C THR A 482 -9.35 -2.74 -0.37
N LEU A 483 -8.23 -2.89 -1.09
CA LEU A 483 -7.09 -1.97 -1.00
C LEU A 483 -7.41 -0.61 -1.64
N CYS A 484 -8.34 -0.57 -2.60
CA CYS A 484 -8.71 0.62 -3.34
C CYS A 484 -10.19 0.98 -3.13
N GLU A 485 -10.51 2.27 -3.18
CA GLU A 485 -11.88 2.74 -3.39
C GLU A 485 -12.09 2.92 -4.90
N MET A 486 -13.25 2.49 -5.39
CA MET A 486 -13.56 2.47 -6.83
C MET A 486 -14.65 3.47 -7.15
N GLU A 487 -14.42 4.27 -8.19
CA GLU A 487 -15.40 5.17 -8.77
C GLU A 487 -15.51 4.90 -10.27
N ARG A 488 -16.73 5.06 -10.81
CA ARG A 488 -17.00 4.82 -12.23
C ARG A 488 -17.09 6.15 -12.94
N TYR A 489 -16.34 6.27 -14.02
CA TYR A 489 -16.31 7.44 -14.88
C TYR A 489 -16.49 7.03 -16.32
N HIS A 490 -17.10 7.92 -17.10
CA HIS A 490 -16.89 7.91 -18.55
C HIS A 490 -15.46 8.39 -18.81
N VAL A 491 -14.66 7.54 -19.44
CA VAL A 491 -13.26 7.85 -19.75
C VAL A 491 -13.08 7.97 -21.25
N GLU A 492 -12.23 8.92 -21.65
CA GLU A 492 -11.72 9.08 -23.01
C GLU A 492 -10.18 9.09 -23.00
N ILE A 493 -9.56 8.71 -24.11
CA ILE A 493 -8.11 8.79 -24.32
C ILE A 493 -7.83 9.71 -25.51
N GLU A 494 -7.04 10.76 -25.26
CA GLU A 494 -6.63 11.71 -26.29
C GLU A 494 -5.51 11.11 -27.16
N THR A 495 -5.66 11.19 -28.48
CA THR A 495 -4.74 10.54 -29.45
C THR A 495 -4.34 11.44 -30.62
N GLN A 496 -4.73 12.71 -30.62
CA GLN A 496 -4.53 13.66 -31.72
C GLN A 496 -3.74 14.90 -31.29
N GLY A 497 -3.99 15.43 -30.08
CA GLY A 497 -3.35 16.65 -29.60
C GLY A 497 -1.83 16.52 -29.40
N GLU A 498 -1.06 17.55 -29.73
CA GLU A 498 0.41 17.53 -29.60
C GLU A 498 0.88 17.43 -28.14
N ILE A 499 0.23 18.17 -27.24
CA ILE A 499 0.62 18.28 -25.81
C ILE A 499 -0.08 17.21 -24.97
N THR A 500 -1.31 16.84 -25.34
CA THR A 500 -2.21 16.00 -24.56
C THR A 500 -2.31 14.57 -25.08
N ASN A 501 -1.51 14.17 -26.07
CA ASN A 501 -1.47 12.80 -26.55
C ASN A 501 -1.21 11.81 -25.38
N GLY A 502 -2.06 10.80 -25.24
CA GLY A 502 -2.01 9.84 -24.14
C GLY A 502 -2.68 10.30 -22.84
N MET A 503 -3.31 11.47 -22.81
CA MET A 503 -4.07 11.92 -21.63
C MET A 503 -5.33 11.07 -21.46
N THR A 504 -5.53 10.55 -20.24
CA THR A 504 -6.77 9.91 -19.80
C THR A 504 -7.71 10.95 -19.20
N ILE A 505 -8.91 11.08 -19.76
CA ILE A 505 -9.86 12.13 -19.40
C ILE A 505 -11.09 11.47 -18.78
N ALA A 506 -11.29 11.65 -17.47
CA ALA A 506 -12.53 11.25 -16.79
C ALA A 506 -13.56 12.38 -16.84
N ASP A 507 -14.79 12.06 -17.23
CA ASP A 507 -15.93 12.97 -17.11
C ASP A 507 -16.48 12.95 -15.69
N TYR A 508 -16.00 13.89 -14.87
CA TYR A 508 -16.41 14.06 -13.48
C TYR A 508 -17.61 15.01 -13.30
N ARG A 509 -18.26 15.43 -14.40
CA ARG A 509 -19.48 16.25 -14.30
C ARG A 509 -20.56 15.48 -13.51
N PRO A 510 -21.42 16.17 -12.75
CA PRO A 510 -22.51 15.55 -11.99
C PRO A 510 -23.67 15.14 -12.92
N THR A 511 -23.36 14.50 -14.05
CA THR A 511 -24.35 13.95 -14.97
C THR A 511 -24.79 12.60 -14.45
N GLN A 512 -26.07 12.50 -14.09
CA GLN A 512 -26.74 11.21 -13.89
C GLN A 512 -26.80 10.52 -15.25
N ILE A 513 -25.85 9.61 -15.52
CA ILE A 513 -25.91 8.70 -16.66
C ILE A 513 -26.54 7.40 -16.19
#